data_AF-A0A3N2CTA3-F1
#
_entry.id   AF-A0A3N2CTA3-F1
#
_cell.length_a   1.000
_cell.length_b   1.000
_cell.length_c   1.000
_cell.angle_alpha   90.00
_cell.angle_beta   90.00
_cell.angle_gamma   90.00
#
_symmetry.space_group_name_H-M   'P 1'
#
loop_
_entity.id
_entity.type
_entity.pdbx_description
1 polymer ?
#
loop_
_entity_poly.entity_id
_entity_poly.type
_entity_poly.pdbx_seq_one_letter_code
_entity_poly.pdbx_strand_id
1 'polypeptide(L)'
;MTRSKKLAIAAVLIVLGVILMVMPTPGEPEVECADPGGPTSGFTDEDQGGCPISIESFREYTEWSSGPRWDNIAGLVLVVLGLGYGGVALIRKPKRATEPDPAGDARV
;
A
#
# COMPACT_ATOMS: atom_id res chain seq x y z
N MET A 1 -13.12 17.12 15.14
CA MET A 1 -13.06 15.70 14.72
C MET A 1 -13.11 14.79 15.95
N THR A 2 -14.08 13.88 16.02
CA THR A 2 -14.21 12.90 17.12
C THR A 2 -13.12 11.82 17.00
N ARG A 3 -12.79 11.14 18.11
CA ARG A 3 -11.82 10.03 18.10
C ARG A 3 -12.19 8.96 17.08
N SER A 4 -13.47 8.60 16.98
CA SER A 4 -13.97 7.61 16.03
C SER A 4 -13.69 8.02 14.57
N LYS A 5 -13.87 9.30 14.22
CA LYS A 5 -13.54 9.79 12.87
C LYS A 5 -12.03 9.70 12.57
N LYS A 6 -11.17 9.94 13.57
CA LYS A 6 -9.70 9.82 13.39
C LYS A 6 -9.27 8.38 13.19
N LEU A 7 -9.84 7.46 13.96
CA LEU A 7 -9.56 6.03 13.81
C LEU A 7 -10.10 5.47 12.49
N ALA A 8 -11.27 5.93 12.03
CA ALA A 8 -11.79 5.56 10.72
C ALA A 8 -10.84 6.01 9.59
N ILE A 9 -10.33 7.24 9.64
CA ILE A 9 -9.36 7.73 8.67
C ILE A 9 -8.06 6.91 8.73
N ALA A 10 -7.55 6.63 9.92
CA ALA A 10 -6.36 5.79 10.08
C ALA A 10 -6.57 4.38 9.48
N ALA A 11 -7.72 3.77 9.72
CA ALA A 11 -8.07 2.46 9.16
C ALA A 11 -8.15 2.52 7.62
N VAL A 12 -8.77 3.55 7.05
CA VAL A 12 -8.83 3.74 5.59
C VAL A 12 -7.43 3.87 4.99
N LEU A 13 -6.54 4.67 5.61
CA LEU A 13 -5.16 4.82 5.14
C LEU A 13 -4.40 3.49 5.15
N ILE A 14 -4.56 2.69 6.20
CA ILE A 14 -3.93 1.38 6.29
C ILE A 14 -4.49 0.44 5.22
N VAL A 15 -5.81 0.36 5.07
CA VAL A 15 -6.45 -0.49 4.06
C VAL A 15 -6.00 -0.12 2.65
N LEU A 16 -6.01 1.18 2.31
CA LEU A 16 -5.53 1.65 1.02
C LEU A 16 -4.04 1.33 0.81
N GLY A 17 -3.22 1.49 1.84
CA GLY A 17 -1.80 1.18 1.75
C GLY A 17 -1.53 -0.32 1.53
N VAL A 18 -2.30 -1.20 2.17
CA VAL A 18 -2.22 -2.64 1.94
C VAL A 18 -2.71 -3.01 0.53
N ILE A 19 -3.80 -2.39 0.05
CA ILE A 19 -4.30 -2.63 -1.31
C ILE A 19 -3.23 -2.28 -2.34
N LEU A 20 -2.53 -1.14 -2.19
CA LEU A 20 -1.45 -0.76 -3.11
C LEU A 20 -0.27 -1.74 -3.11
N MET A 21 0.01 -2.41 -1.98
CA MET A 21 1.08 -3.40 -1.93
C MET A 21 0.71 -4.76 -2.54
N VAL A 22 -0.57 -5.12 -2.50
CA VAL A 22 -1.04 -6.46 -2.89
C VAL A 22 -1.52 -6.49 -4.34
N MET A 23 -2.03 -5.37 -4.85
CA MET A 23 -2.50 -5.31 -6.23
C MET A 23 -1.35 -5.44 -7.23
N PRO A 24 -1.57 -6.10 -8.38
CA PRO A 24 -0.57 -6.20 -9.43
C PRO A 24 -0.11 -4.81 -9.87
N THR A 25 1.20 -4.64 -10.06
CA THR A 25 1.75 -3.42 -10.63
C THR A 25 1.18 -3.27 -12.05
N PRO A 26 0.62 -2.11 -12.41
CA PRO A 26 0.10 -1.91 -13.76
C PRO A 26 1.24 -1.92 -14.80
N GLY A 27 0.94 -2.41 -16.00
CA GLY A 27 1.87 -2.40 -17.14
C GLY A 27 2.83 -3.57 -17.21
N GLU A 28 2.47 -4.72 -16.64
CA GLU A 28 3.17 -5.98 -16.90
C GLU A 28 3.17 -6.25 -18.43
N PRO A 29 4.34 -6.38 -19.07
CA PRO A 29 4.43 -6.64 -20.50
C PRO A 29 4.00 -8.07 -20.80
N GLU A 30 3.27 -8.26 -21.90
CA GLU A 30 2.94 -9.60 -22.39
C GLU A 30 4.22 -10.27 -22.88
N VAL A 31 4.51 -11.46 -22.35
CA VAL A 31 5.65 -12.26 -22.78
C VAL A 31 5.31 -13.00 -24.07
N GLU A 32 6.11 -12.82 -25.11
CA GLU A 32 5.87 -13.45 -26.41
C GLU A 32 6.72 -14.72 -26.58
N CYS A 33 6.10 -15.78 -27.10
CA CYS A 33 6.82 -16.99 -27.47
C CYS A 33 7.81 -16.71 -28.61
N ALA A 34 9.00 -17.29 -28.54
CA ALA A 34 10.00 -17.19 -29.60
C ALA A 34 9.51 -17.86 -30.90
N ASP A 35 9.89 -17.28 -32.03
CA ASP A 35 9.64 -17.88 -33.35
C ASP A 35 10.26 -19.28 -33.46
N PRO A 36 9.61 -20.22 -34.18
CA PRO A 36 10.12 -21.58 -34.34
C PRO A 36 11.49 -21.58 -35.03
N GLY A 37 12.54 -21.94 -34.27
CA GLY A 37 13.93 -21.99 -34.73
C GLY A 37 14.74 -20.71 -34.48
N GLY A 38 14.17 -19.70 -33.83
CA GLY A 38 14.85 -18.45 -33.44
C GLY A 38 15.65 -18.54 -32.14
N PRO A 39 16.43 -17.50 -31.81
CA PRO A 39 17.10 -17.38 -30.51
C PRO A 39 16.09 -17.30 -29.37
N THR A 40 16.33 -18.06 -28.30
CA THR A 40 15.45 -18.11 -27.12
C THR A 40 16.18 -17.58 -25.88
N SER A 41 15.42 -17.08 -24.90
CA SER A 41 15.96 -16.60 -23.62
C SER A 41 16.46 -17.72 -22.69
N GLY A 42 16.14 -18.99 -23.02
CA GLY A 42 16.40 -20.14 -22.14
C GLY A 42 15.36 -20.35 -21.03
N PHE A 43 14.36 -19.47 -20.93
CA PHE A 43 13.22 -19.60 -20.01
C PHE A 43 11.95 -19.97 -20.78
N THR A 44 11.12 -20.80 -20.16
CA THR A 44 9.82 -21.21 -20.72
C THR A 44 8.69 -20.58 -19.90
N ASP A 45 7.68 -20.10 -20.59
CA ASP A 45 6.44 -19.63 -19.97
C ASP A 45 5.48 -20.82 -19.80
N GLU A 46 5.25 -21.24 -18.56
CA GLU A 46 4.32 -22.33 -18.24
C GLU A 46 2.85 -21.92 -18.45
N ASP A 47 2.53 -20.63 -18.32
CA ASP A 47 1.16 -20.11 -18.47
C ASP A 47 0.72 -20.13 -19.95
N GLN A 48 1.68 -20.10 -20.87
CA GLN A 48 1.46 -20.19 -22.32
C GLN A 48 1.80 -21.56 -22.91
N GLY A 49 1.69 -22.62 -22.10
CA GLY A 49 1.86 -23.99 -22.58
C GLY A 49 3.32 -24.43 -22.72
N GLY A 50 4.25 -23.80 -21.99
CA GLY A 50 5.66 -24.17 -21.93
C GLY A 50 6.49 -23.69 -23.11
N CYS A 51 6.06 -22.64 -23.82
CA CYS A 51 6.81 -22.11 -24.96
C CYS A 51 8.08 -21.38 -24.50
N PRO A 52 9.20 -21.50 -25.22
CA PRO A 52 10.39 -20.71 -24.92
C PRO A 52 10.13 -19.22 -25.21
N ILE A 53 10.41 -18.36 -24.25
CA ILE A 53 10.19 -16.91 -24.35
C ILE A 53 11.26 -16.28 -25.24
N SER A 54 10.89 -15.33 -26.10
CA SER A 54 11.85 -14.57 -26.92
C SER A 54 12.82 -13.77 -26.05
N ILE A 55 14.04 -13.53 -26.53
CA ILE A 55 15.04 -12.82 -25.72
C ILE A 55 14.67 -11.34 -25.51
N GLU A 56 13.97 -10.76 -26.48
CA GLU A 56 13.45 -9.40 -26.45
C GLU A 56 12.37 -9.24 -25.38
N SER A 57 11.34 -10.10 -25.39
CA SER A 57 10.24 -10.05 -24.42
C SER A 57 10.70 -10.40 -23.01
N PHE A 58 11.62 -11.36 -22.86
CA PHE A 58 12.23 -11.65 -21.57
C PHE A 58 12.97 -10.43 -21.02
N ARG A 59 13.74 -9.72 -21.86
CA ARG A 59 14.46 -8.53 -21.41
C ARG A 59 13.49 -7.43 -20.95
N GLU A 60 12.42 -7.20 -21.68
CA GLU A 60 11.39 -6.22 -21.31
C GLU A 60 10.69 -6.57 -20.00
N TYR A 61 10.30 -7.84 -19.81
CA TYR A 61 9.77 -8.31 -18.54
C TYR A 61 10.77 -8.16 -17.39
N THR A 62 12.05 -8.50 -17.61
CA THR A 62 13.07 -8.32 -16.56
C THR A 62 13.29 -6.86 -16.19
N GLU A 63 13.26 -5.94 -17.17
CA GLU A 63 13.38 -4.51 -16.94
C GLU A 63 12.17 -3.95 -16.19
N TRP A 64 10.95 -4.37 -16.56
CA TRP A 64 9.74 -4.05 -15.79
C TRP A 64 9.80 -4.61 -14.37
N SER A 65 10.21 -5.88 -14.23
CA SER A 65 10.17 -6.58 -12.95
C SER A 65 11.20 -6.08 -11.94
N SER A 66 12.36 -5.63 -12.43
CA SER A 66 13.46 -5.05 -11.66
C SER A 66 13.28 -3.56 -11.38
N GLY A 67 12.29 -2.93 -12.01
CA GLY A 67 11.93 -1.54 -11.78
C GLY A 67 11.47 -1.27 -10.34
N PRO A 68 11.59 -0.01 -9.87
CA PRO A 68 11.09 0.38 -8.56
C PRO A 68 9.57 0.16 -8.45
N ARG A 69 9.16 -0.67 -7.49
CA ARG A 69 7.75 -0.94 -7.17
C ARG A 69 7.13 0.23 -6.43
N TRP A 70 6.80 1.30 -7.16
CA TRP A 70 6.27 2.55 -6.59
C TRP A 70 4.99 2.35 -5.79
N ASP A 71 4.13 1.41 -6.18
CA ASP A 71 2.91 1.07 -5.47
C ASP A 71 3.20 0.56 -4.05
N ASN A 72 4.22 -0.28 -3.90
CA ASN A 72 4.66 -0.78 -2.59
C ASN A 72 5.19 0.36 -1.69
N ILE A 73 5.95 1.28 -2.27
CA ILE A 73 6.51 2.43 -1.55
C ILE A 73 5.38 3.36 -1.09
N ALA A 74 4.47 3.71 -2.00
CA ALA A 74 3.30 4.53 -1.69
C ALA A 74 2.41 3.86 -0.63
N GLY A 75 2.19 2.55 -0.77
CA GLY A 75 1.45 1.74 0.19
C GLY A 75 2.09 1.77 1.59
N LEU A 76 3.42 1.64 1.67
CA LEU A 76 4.14 1.66 2.94
C LEU A 76 3.99 3.01 3.64
N VAL A 77 4.14 4.10 2.89
CA VAL A 77 3.96 5.45 3.41
C VAL A 77 2.56 5.63 3.99
N LEU A 78 1.51 5.17 3.29
CA LEU A 78 0.14 5.25 3.78
C LEU A 78 -0.08 4.47 5.07
N VAL A 79 0.47 3.25 5.16
CA VAL A 79 0.38 2.42 6.38
C VAL A 79 1.07 3.11 7.56
N VAL A 80 2.29 3.63 7.37
CA VAL A 80 3.04 4.33 8.43
C VAL A 80 2.30 5.59 8.89
N LEU A 81 1.74 6.37 7.95
CA LEU A 81 0.94 7.55 8.28
C LEU A 81 -0.34 7.17 9.03
N GLY A 82 -1.03 6.12 8.61
CA GLY A 82 -2.23 5.60 9.27
C GLY A 82 -1.94 5.18 10.72
N LEU A 83 -0.87 4.40 10.93
CA LEU A 83 -0.43 3.96 12.27
C LEU A 83 -0.03 5.14 13.15
N GLY A 84 0.77 6.07 12.64
CA GLY A 84 1.20 7.27 13.36
C GLY A 84 0.02 8.16 13.76
N TYR A 85 -0.89 8.43 12.81
CA TYR A 85 -2.08 9.24 13.03
C TYR A 85 -3.05 8.58 14.03
N GLY A 86 -3.30 7.29 13.87
CA GLY A 86 -4.13 6.49 14.78
C GLY A 86 -3.56 6.42 16.19
N GLY A 87 -2.25 6.15 16.32
CA GLY A 87 -1.55 6.08 17.60
C GLY A 87 -1.64 7.39 18.40
N VAL A 88 -1.42 8.54 17.75
CA VAL A 88 -1.57 9.87 18.39
C VAL A 88 -3.01 10.11 18.87
N ALA A 89 -4.01 9.62 18.13
CA ALA A 89 -5.42 9.77 18.51
C ALA A 89 -5.79 8.96 19.77
N LEU A 90 -5.13 7.83 20.01
CA LEU A 90 -5.33 6.98 21.19
C LEU A 90 -4.64 7.55 22.44
N ILE A 91 -3.45 8.15 22.29
CA ILE A 91 -2.66 8.68 23.42
C ILE A 91 -3.26 9.96 24.01
N ARG A 92 -3.87 10.83 23.18
CA ARG A 92 -4.43 12.10 23.66
C ARG A 92 -5.68 11.88 24.52
N LYS A 93 -5.57 12.01 25.85
CA LYS A 93 -6.69 11.99 26.80
C LYS A 93 -7.75 13.03 26.41
N PRO A 94 -9.07 12.74 26.57
CA PRO A 94 -10.08 13.77 26.42
C PRO A 94 -9.81 14.82 27.49
N LYS A 95 -9.77 16.11 27.13
CA LYS A 95 -9.88 17.15 28.16
C LYS A 95 -11.23 16.90 28.82
N ARG A 96 -11.23 16.45 30.09
CA ARG A 96 -12.44 16.51 30.91
C ARG A 96 -12.87 17.98 30.85
N ALA A 97 -14.09 18.24 30.41
CA ALA A 97 -14.71 19.51 30.68
C ALA A 97 -14.66 19.65 32.20
N THR A 98 -13.92 20.64 32.69
CA THR A 98 -13.96 21.00 34.10
C THR A 98 -15.42 21.39 34.36
N GLU A 99 -16.13 20.51 35.05
CA GLU A 99 -17.43 20.81 35.61
C GLU A 99 -17.24 22.04 36.52
N PRO A 100 -17.97 23.14 36.33
CA PRO A 100 -17.83 24.31 37.17
C PRO A 100 -18.18 23.93 38.60
N ASP A 101 -17.25 24.13 39.52
CA ASP A 101 -17.42 23.90 40.95
C ASP A 101 -18.55 24.80 41.49
N PRO A 102 -19.68 24.24 41.97
CA PRO A 102 -20.78 25.03 42.50
C PRO A 102 -20.52 25.58 43.92
N ALA A 103 -19.35 25.32 44.54
CA ALA A 103 -19.10 25.65 45.95
C ALA A 103 -18.35 26.99 46.18
N GLY A 104 -18.36 27.90 45.21
CA GLY A 104 -17.63 29.18 45.28
C GLY A 104 -18.39 30.39 45.85
N ASP A 105 -19.67 30.27 46.19
CA ASP A 105 -20.53 31.45 46.41
C ASP A 105 -21.37 31.40 47.71
N ALA A 106 -20.70 31.20 48.84
CA ALA A 106 -21.33 31.32 50.15
C ALA A 106 -20.36 31.91 51.19
N ARG A 107 -20.05 33.20 51.04
CA ARG A 107 -19.60 34.05 52.15
C ARG A 107 -20.26 35.43 52.05
N VAL A 108 -21.36 35.60 52.78
CA VAL A 108 -21.90 36.89 53.26
C VAL A 108 -22.11 36.73 54.75
#